data_AF-A0A1H2WAQ0-F1
#
_entry.id   AF-A0A1H2WAQ0-F1
#
_cell.length_a   1.000
_cell.length_b   1.000
_cell.length_c   1.000
_cell.angle_alpha   90.00
_cell.angle_beta   90.00
_cell.angle_gamma   90.00
#
_symmetry.space_group_name_H-M   'P 1'
#
loop_
_entity.id
_entity.type
_entity.pdbx_description
1 polymer ?
#
loop_
_entity_poly.entity_id
_entity_poly.type
_entity_poly.pdbx_seq_one_letter_code
_entity_poly.pdbx_strand_id
1 'polypeptide(L)'
;MTKGNNKRRITGAMIACLLFFSVSQTVLADTAEVAWGKSFKNDGIALERRINLSKDARVKEPSNKAKRRKAKGAAKGAFYDIRDISYWNRFSSRYYYQDLTEDEKKFYDAYCESLNEFLSSDIDAYQIQSVDEDNQPATLYTTRMVNVPESVSNERVDEIATLLEYENPQFFFHFSYAAHVSGTGDQKVDYVYPVVLDEFHEGGVRMEAAYQIMELVEDYLAEAKAGKSILEKESIVRKEIIEYVHYQYDENGETNWENLYQTSASAILYGATVCAGYTKMFAMLMNALQVPTISVTSLAHAWNEIQMDGKWYNVDITWDDKDKNTDLDATLVSQSRNRYFNISDNTLRQRDDFSYRTGYYMHTPENFYTIRPACLKDYAVPKPVTCKLKKTGSGKMKITASAGGQIQGYQIFYKVGTKTKTIEAASTGALSRTVGKLKKGKTVKVRLRTYLVIQGQKVYSVWTSYKKVKV
;
A
#
# COMPACT_ATOMS: atom_id res chain seq x y z
N MET A 1 63.50 49.31 49.81
CA MET A 1 64.29 48.10 50.13
C MET A 1 63.88 47.04 49.11
N THR A 2 64.59 46.90 47.98
CA THR A 2 65.65 45.89 47.74
C THR A 2 65.14 44.47 47.97
N LYS A 3 65.27 43.45 47.12
CA LYS A 3 65.87 43.07 45.82
C LYS A 3 65.29 41.63 45.62
N GLY A 4 65.09 41.00 44.47
CA GLY A 4 65.43 41.22 43.08
C GLY A 4 65.05 39.96 42.27
N ASN A 5 64.78 40.17 40.98
CA ASN A 5 65.32 39.43 39.81
C ASN A 5 65.40 37.89 39.85
N ASN A 6 64.95 37.14 38.85
CA ASN A 6 65.20 37.28 37.40
C ASN A 6 64.22 36.37 36.64
N LYS A 7 63.53 36.84 35.58
CA LYS A 7 63.83 36.66 34.13
C LYS A 7 63.72 35.19 33.66
N ARG A 8 63.01 34.85 32.57
CA ARG A 8 62.79 35.58 31.31
C ARG A 8 61.73 34.87 30.42
N ARG A 9 60.89 35.69 29.77
CA ARG A 9 60.41 35.72 28.35
C ARG A 9 59.96 34.39 27.69
N ILE A 10 58.93 34.36 26.83
CA ILE A 10 58.87 35.02 25.51
C ILE A 10 57.40 35.02 25.01
N THR A 11 56.94 36.21 24.58
CA THR A 11 55.97 36.63 23.52
C THR A 11 54.89 35.65 23.01
N GLY A 12 53.69 36.08 22.60
CA GLY A 12 53.26 37.40 22.16
C GLY A 12 51.84 37.35 21.58
N ALA A 13 51.30 38.54 21.36
CA ALA A 13 49.95 38.85 20.91
C ALA A 13 49.54 38.23 19.56
N MET A 14 48.23 38.09 19.35
CA MET A 14 47.62 38.37 18.05
C MET A 14 46.26 39.05 18.19
N ILE A 15 46.17 40.22 17.58
CA ILE A 15 44.96 40.90 17.12
C ILE A 15 44.88 40.66 15.60
N ALA A 16 43.67 40.34 15.13
CA ALA A 16 43.07 40.55 13.80
C ALA A 16 43.70 39.91 12.54
N CYS A 17 42.92 39.08 11.83
CA CYS A 17 42.19 39.47 10.60
C CYS A 17 41.57 38.27 9.88
N LEU A 18 40.44 38.55 9.22
CA LEU A 18 39.67 37.72 8.28
C LEU A 18 40.53 36.98 7.25
N LEU A 19 40.30 35.67 7.08
CA LEU A 19 40.43 34.98 5.79
C LEU A 19 39.40 33.83 5.70
N PHE A 20 38.56 33.90 4.66
CA PHE A 20 37.83 32.76 4.09
C PHE A 20 38.82 31.61 3.79
N PHE A 21 38.46 30.36 4.09
CA PHE A 21 38.58 29.17 3.22
C PHE A 21 38.22 27.88 3.99
N SER A 22 37.38 27.06 3.36
CA SER A 22 37.18 25.61 3.54
C SER A 22 37.06 25.05 4.96
N VAL A 23 35.83 24.76 5.40
CA VAL A 23 35.58 23.78 6.46
C VAL A 23 35.92 22.41 5.89
N SER A 24 37.09 21.89 6.26
CA SER A 24 37.45 20.49 6.08
C SER A 24 36.51 19.64 6.93
N GLN A 25 35.87 18.67 6.29
CA GLN A 25 35.35 17.46 6.92
C GLN A 25 36.39 16.93 7.91
N THR A 26 36.07 16.97 9.21
CA THR A 26 36.60 16.11 10.30
C THR A 26 36.43 16.82 11.64
N VAL A 27 35.22 16.87 12.20
CA VAL A 27 35.00 16.83 13.66
C VAL A 27 33.61 16.24 13.91
N LEU A 28 33.52 15.39 14.94
CA LEU A 28 32.36 14.65 15.47
C LEU A 28 32.33 13.16 15.09
N ALA A 29 33.42 12.47 15.43
CA ALA A 29 33.35 11.10 15.89
C ALA A 29 33.35 11.13 17.42
N ASP A 30 32.24 11.58 18.03
CA ASP A 30 31.94 11.22 19.42
C ASP A 30 31.14 9.92 19.35
N THR A 31 31.73 8.85 19.87
CA THR A 31 31.16 7.51 19.96
C THR A 31 30.00 7.52 20.95
N ALA A 32 28.80 7.86 20.47
CA ALA A 32 27.57 7.45 21.15
C ALA A 32 27.40 5.95 20.88
N GLU A 33 27.50 5.12 21.92
CA GLU A 33 26.99 3.75 21.85
C GLU A 33 25.49 3.83 21.54
N VAL A 34 25.12 3.40 20.34
CA VAL A 34 23.72 3.26 19.91
C VAL A 34 23.10 2.16 20.76
N ALA A 35 22.32 2.55 21.78
CA ALA A 35 21.65 1.61 22.67
C ALA A 35 20.33 1.11 22.05
N TRP A 36 20.25 -0.20 21.84
CA TRP A 36 19.08 -0.87 21.26
C TRP A 36 17.84 -0.81 22.16
N GLY A 37 16.71 -0.35 21.62
CA GLY A 37 15.42 -0.32 22.30
C GLY A 37 14.88 -1.73 22.57
N LYS A 38 14.45 -2.00 23.81
CA LYS A 38 13.95 -3.30 24.29
C LYS A 38 12.50 -3.65 23.88
N SER A 39 11.89 -2.93 22.93
CA SER A 39 10.43 -2.96 22.71
C SER A 39 9.90 -4.12 21.86
N PHE A 40 10.77 -5.00 21.33
CA PHE A 40 10.37 -6.28 20.71
C PHE A 40 11.14 -7.46 21.30
N LYS A 41 11.25 -7.53 22.62
CA LYS A 41 11.87 -8.67 23.33
C LYS A 41 11.22 -10.05 23.08
N ASN A 42 10.23 -10.16 22.17
CA ASN A 42 9.68 -11.43 21.72
C ASN A 42 9.90 -11.76 20.24
N ASP A 43 10.51 -10.89 19.44
CA ASP A 43 10.88 -11.18 18.04
C ASP A 43 12.39 -11.08 17.83
N GLY A 44 13.15 -11.65 18.77
CA GLY A 44 14.60 -11.80 18.70
C GLY A 44 15.02 -12.84 17.67
N ILE A 45 14.78 -12.56 16.38
CA ILE A 45 15.42 -13.29 15.28
C ILE A 45 15.94 -12.31 14.22
N ALA A 46 17.25 -12.07 14.28
CA ALA A 46 18.19 -11.77 13.21
C ALA A 46 18.00 -10.46 12.41
N LEU A 47 18.47 -9.35 12.97
CA LEU A 47 18.80 -8.09 12.30
C LEU A 47 19.90 -8.27 11.22
N GLU A 48 20.87 -9.17 11.42
CA GLU A 48 21.94 -9.42 10.44
C GLU A 48 21.45 -10.06 9.14
N ARG A 49 20.42 -10.91 9.22
CA ARG A 49 19.83 -11.55 8.04
C ARG A 49 19.09 -10.56 7.15
N ARG A 50 18.58 -9.47 7.74
CA ARG A 50 17.85 -8.42 7.01
C ARG A 50 18.79 -7.44 6.29
N ILE A 51 20.04 -7.34 6.74
CA ILE A 51 21.03 -6.36 6.27
C ILE A 51 22.01 -6.99 5.25
N ASN A 52 22.20 -8.32 5.22
CA ASN A 52 23.17 -9.00 4.35
C ASN A 52 22.58 -9.73 3.11
N LEU A 53 21.83 -9.03 2.26
CA LEU A 53 21.46 -9.58 0.94
C LEU A 53 22.36 -9.04 -0.16
N SER A 54 23.63 -9.48 -0.11
CA SER A 54 24.48 -9.42 -1.30
C SER A 54 24.22 -10.66 -2.19
N LYS A 55 23.66 -10.37 -3.37
CA LYS A 55 23.92 -11.05 -4.66
C LYS A 55 23.46 -12.50 -4.93
N ASP A 56 23.08 -13.32 -3.95
CA ASP A 56 22.88 -14.78 -4.22
C ASP A 56 21.47 -15.36 -3.95
N ALA A 57 20.46 -14.54 -3.64
CA ALA A 57 19.08 -15.01 -3.61
C ALA A 57 18.63 -15.32 -5.05
N ARG A 58 18.70 -16.61 -5.41
CA ARG A 58 18.30 -17.17 -6.72
C ARG A 58 16.89 -16.72 -7.08
N VAL A 59 16.80 -15.61 -7.81
CA VAL A 59 15.60 -15.14 -8.48
C VAL A 59 15.15 -16.27 -9.39
N LYS A 60 14.07 -16.98 -9.03
CA LYS A 60 13.35 -17.78 -10.03
C LYS A 60 13.02 -16.84 -11.16
N GLU A 61 13.43 -17.19 -12.37
CA GLU A 61 13.31 -16.31 -13.52
C GLU A 61 11.90 -15.71 -13.59
N PRO A 62 11.76 -14.38 -13.69
CA PRO A 62 10.47 -13.74 -13.82
C PRO A 62 9.70 -14.35 -14.99
N SER A 63 8.37 -14.38 -14.92
CA SER A 63 7.54 -14.89 -16.02
C SER A 63 7.93 -14.21 -17.35
N ASN A 64 7.77 -14.90 -18.49
CA ASN A 64 8.10 -14.32 -19.80
C ASN A 64 7.38 -12.98 -20.08
N LYS A 65 6.23 -12.73 -19.44
CA LYS A 65 5.51 -11.45 -19.48
C LYS A 65 6.23 -10.37 -18.64
N ALA A 66 6.70 -10.72 -17.44
CA ALA A 66 7.52 -9.88 -16.56
C ALA A 66 8.84 -9.43 -17.23
N LYS A 67 9.59 -10.38 -17.83
CA LYS A 67 10.83 -10.07 -18.55
C LYS A 67 10.61 -9.11 -19.73
N ARG A 68 9.50 -9.29 -20.46
CA ARG A 68 9.13 -8.41 -21.59
C ARG A 68 8.75 -6.99 -21.14
N ARG A 69 8.15 -6.83 -19.96
CA ARG A 69 7.86 -5.51 -19.39
C ARG A 69 9.12 -4.80 -18.93
N LYS A 70 10.00 -5.50 -18.19
CA LYS A 70 11.30 -4.94 -17.77
C LYS A 70 12.15 -4.47 -18.97
N ALA A 71 12.13 -5.23 -20.07
CA ALA A 71 12.82 -4.84 -21.32
C ALA A 71 12.13 -3.70 -22.09
N LYS A 72 10.83 -3.47 -21.90
CA LYS A 72 10.08 -2.36 -22.51
C LYS A 72 10.15 -1.06 -21.72
N GLY A 73 10.23 -1.15 -20.39
CA GLY A 73 10.39 -0.02 -19.48
C GLY A 73 11.59 0.81 -19.90
N ALA A 74 12.78 0.19 -19.93
CA ALA A 74 14.08 0.82 -20.17
C ALA A 74 14.22 1.66 -21.48
N ALA A 75 13.22 1.64 -22.36
CA ALA A 75 13.18 2.42 -23.60
C ALA A 75 12.35 3.73 -23.49
N LYS A 76 11.75 4.04 -22.33
CA LYS A 76 10.78 5.15 -22.17
C LYS A 76 11.14 6.22 -21.12
N GLY A 77 12.33 6.16 -20.50
CA GLY A 77 12.79 7.04 -19.41
C GLY A 77 12.90 8.56 -19.68
N ALA A 78 12.20 9.09 -20.69
CA ALA A 78 12.27 10.48 -21.11
C ALA A 78 11.06 11.36 -20.70
N PHE A 79 10.10 10.86 -19.90
CA PHE A 79 8.86 11.60 -19.63
C PHE A 79 8.60 12.00 -18.17
N TYR A 80 9.30 11.43 -17.19
CA TYR A 80 9.06 11.73 -15.76
C TYR A 80 10.37 12.13 -15.08
N ASP A 81 10.32 13.22 -14.31
CA ASP A 81 11.42 13.69 -13.49
C ASP A 81 11.34 13.01 -12.11
N ILE A 82 12.37 12.24 -11.73
CA ILE A 82 12.42 11.61 -10.40
C ILE A 82 12.35 12.65 -9.28
N ARG A 83 12.86 13.84 -9.53
CA ARG A 83 12.90 14.90 -8.54
C ARG A 83 11.54 15.56 -8.33
N ASP A 84 10.53 15.25 -9.15
CA ASP A 84 9.17 15.71 -8.97
C ASP A 84 8.47 14.95 -7.84
N ILE A 85 8.53 15.51 -6.63
CA ILE A 85 7.83 14.97 -5.46
C ILE A 85 6.31 14.89 -5.67
N SER A 86 5.71 15.72 -6.54
CA SER A 86 4.27 15.64 -6.81
C SER A 86 3.88 14.35 -7.53
N TYR A 87 4.78 13.81 -8.37
CA TYR A 87 4.62 12.49 -8.97
C TYR A 87 4.59 11.39 -7.89
N TRP A 88 5.49 11.46 -6.91
CA TRP A 88 5.59 10.45 -5.86
C TRP A 88 4.44 10.53 -4.83
N ASN A 89 3.98 11.74 -4.51
CA ASN A 89 2.92 11.96 -3.53
C ASN A 89 1.59 11.27 -3.89
N ARG A 90 1.32 11.00 -5.17
CA ARG A 90 0.08 10.31 -5.60
C ARG A 90 -0.01 8.86 -5.13
N PHE A 91 1.11 8.27 -4.68
CA PHE A 91 1.16 6.90 -4.16
C PHE A 91 0.82 6.82 -2.67
N SER A 92 0.94 7.95 -1.97
CA SER A 92 0.76 8.03 -0.53
C SER A 92 -0.71 8.01 -0.10
N SER A 93 -0.93 7.60 1.15
CA SER A 93 -2.14 7.81 1.93
C SER A 93 -1.84 8.77 3.08
N ARG A 94 -2.85 9.48 3.56
CA ARG A 94 -2.81 10.29 4.80
C ARG A 94 -4.08 10.01 5.62
N TYR A 95 -4.50 8.76 5.65
CA TYR A 95 -5.71 8.33 6.35
C TYR A 95 -5.47 8.35 7.85
N TYR A 96 -4.41 7.67 8.32
CA TYR A 96 -4.07 7.60 9.75
C TYR A 96 -3.39 8.88 10.24
N TYR A 97 -2.72 9.62 9.35
CA TYR A 97 -2.18 10.95 9.64
C TYR A 97 -3.23 11.89 10.26
N GLN A 98 -4.51 11.77 9.89
CA GLN A 98 -5.57 12.65 10.40
C GLN A 98 -5.75 12.55 11.92
N ASP A 99 -5.52 11.36 12.49
CA ASP A 99 -5.76 11.04 13.89
C ASP A 99 -4.56 11.33 14.80
N LEU A 100 -3.40 11.65 14.20
CA LEU A 100 -2.21 12.06 14.94
C LEU A 100 -2.44 13.39 15.67
N THR A 101 -1.88 13.51 16.88
CA THR A 101 -1.76 14.77 17.61
C THR A 101 -0.88 15.77 16.86
N GLU A 102 -0.89 17.05 17.26
CA GLU A 102 -0.09 18.08 16.57
C GLU A 102 1.42 17.78 16.58
N ASP A 103 1.96 17.27 17.68
CA ASP A 103 3.39 16.95 17.78
C ASP A 103 3.74 15.67 17.02
N GLU A 104 2.87 14.66 17.03
CA GLU A 104 3.03 13.47 16.18
C GLU A 104 2.98 13.81 14.70
N LYS A 105 2.13 14.76 14.28
CA LYS A 105 2.11 15.28 12.91
C LYS A 105 3.43 15.95 12.54
N LYS A 106 3.98 16.79 13.43
CA LYS A 106 5.31 17.41 13.22
C LYS A 106 6.40 16.34 13.05
N PHE A 107 6.38 15.30 13.88
CA PHE A 107 7.32 14.19 13.77
C PHE A 107 7.16 13.43 12.44
N TYR A 108 5.93 13.04 12.10
CA TYR A 108 5.61 12.37 10.83
C TYR A 108 6.07 13.20 9.62
N ASP A 109 5.76 14.50 9.61
CA ASP A 109 6.09 15.38 8.48
C ASP A 109 7.60 15.59 8.34
N ALA A 110 8.34 15.75 9.45
CA ALA A 110 9.79 15.84 9.43
C ALA A 110 10.45 14.53 8.96
N TYR A 111 9.87 13.38 9.34
CA TYR A 111 10.30 12.06 8.87
C TYR A 111 10.07 11.92 7.35
N CYS A 112 8.87 12.24 6.87
CA CYS A 112 8.54 12.26 5.44
C CYS A 112 9.45 13.21 4.65
N GLU A 113 9.79 14.38 5.20
CA GLU A 113 10.69 15.33 4.55
C GLU A 113 12.09 14.74 4.38
N SER A 114 12.65 14.13 5.42
CA SER A 114 13.95 13.44 5.36
C SER A 114 13.99 12.36 4.27
N LEU A 115 12.92 11.55 4.16
CA LEU A 115 12.82 10.51 3.12
C LEU A 115 12.57 11.10 1.72
N ASN A 116 11.79 12.18 1.59
CA ASN A 116 11.55 12.82 0.30
C ASN A 116 12.82 13.49 -0.25
N GLU A 117 13.62 14.14 0.60
CA GLU A 117 14.92 14.67 0.21
C GLU A 117 15.84 13.57 -0.33
N PHE A 118 15.87 12.41 0.34
CA PHE A 118 16.65 11.26 -0.09
C PHE A 118 16.12 10.63 -1.39
N LEU A 119 14.79 10.51 -1.54
CA LEU A 119 14.13 9.99 -2.74
C LEU A 119 14.40 10.87 -3.98
N SER A 120 14.42 12.19 -3.81
CA SER A 120 14.52 13.18 -4.91
C SER A 120 15.93 13.71 -5.18
N SER A 121 16.95 13.12 -4.55
CA SER A 121 18.34 13.52 -4.72
C SER A 121 19.25 12.33 -4.98
N ASP A 122 20.43 12.63 -5.51
CA ASP A 122 21.54 11.72 -5.75
C ASP A 122 22.56 11.69 -4.58
N ILE A 123 22.15 12.16 -3.39
CA ILE A 123 23.01 12.08 -2.21
C ILE A 123 23.14 10.63 -1.73
N ASP A 124 24.33 10.24 -1.29
CA ASP A 124 24.54 8.96 -0.63
C ASP A 124 23.96 9.01 0.80
N ALA A 125 23.59 7.86 1.34
CA ALA A 125 23.15 7.72 2.72
C ALA A 125 24.29 8.07 3.69
N TYR A 126 23.92 8.56 4.87
CA TYR A 126 24.85 8.66 5.99
C TYR A 126 25.18 7.26 6.50
N GLN A 127 26.41 7.09 7.00
CA GLN A 127 26.85 5.84 7.62
C GLN A 127 26.96 6.03 9.13
N ILE A 128 26.32 5.15 9.88
CA ILE A 128 26.40 5.12 11.34
C ILE A 128 26.97 3.75 11.73
N GLN A 129 27.97 3.77 12.61
CA GLN A 129 28.51 2.53 13.18
C GLN A 129 27.52 1.99 14.21
N SER A 130 27.19 0.72 14.08
CA SER A 130 26.32 -0.02 14.98
C SER A 130 27.01 -1.31 15.42
N VAL A 131 26.34 -2.06 16.30
CA VAL A 131 26.69 -3.45 16.59
C VAL A 131 25.56 -4.34 16.17
N ASP A 132 25.87 -5.53 15.68
CA ASP A 132 24.86 -6.51 15.31
C ASP A 132 24.43 -7.39 16.51
N GLU A 133 23.68 -8.46 16.26
CA GLU A 133 23.14 -9.32 17.32
C GLU A 133 24.24 -10.12 18.02
N ASP A 134 25.32 -10.43 17.30
CA ASP A 134 26.52 -11.07 17.82
C ASP A 134 27.53 -10.06 18.38
N ASN A 135 27.10 -8.80 18.56
CA ASN A 135 27.87 -7.69 19.10
C ASN A 135 29.16 -7.40 18.29
N GLN A 136 29.14 -7.71 16.99
CA GLN A 136 30.17 -7.35 16.04
C GLN A 136 29.88 -5.97 15.41
N PRO A 137 30.91 -5.23 14.98
CA PRO A 137 30.71 -3.97 14.29
C PRO A 137 29.93 -4.14 12.99
N ALA A 138 28.88 -3.35 12.84
CA ALA A 138 28.06 -3.26 11.63
C ALA A 138 27.93 -1.81 11.18
N THR A 139 27.59 -1.61 9.91
CA THR A 139 27.32 -0.28 9.35
C THR A 139 25.85 -0.18 8.99
N LEU A 140 25.19 0.86 9.50
CA LEU A 140 23.83 1.24 9.12
C LEU A 140 23.86 2.44 8.19
N TYR A 141 23.06 2.34 7.12
CA TYR A 141 22.83 3.45 6.21
C TYR A 141 21.56 4.18 6.57
N THR A 142 21.60 5.50 6.60
CA THR A 142 20.48 6.32 7.06
C THR A 142 20.29 7.59 6.24
N THR A 143 19.09 8.16 6.31
CA THR A 143 18.86 9.53 5.88
C THR A 143 19.22 10.52 7.00
N ARG A 144 18.94 11.82 6.81
CA ARG A 144 19.20 12.81 7.86
C ARG A 144 18.38 12.53 9.12
N MET A 145 18.98 12.89 10.26
CA MET A 145 18.36 12.85 11.58
C MET A 145 17.01 13.57 11.60
N VAL A 146 16.05 13.01 12.33
CA VAL A 146 14.73 13.57 12.59
C VAL A 146 14.53 13.72 14.09
N ASN A 147 14.27 14.94 14.55
CA ASN A 147 14.01 15.21 15.97
C ASN A 147 12.64 14.66 16.38
N VAL A 148 12.58 14.05 17.56
CA VAL A 148 11.35 13.57 18.18
C VAL A 148 10.87 14.62 19.20
N PRO A 149 9.65 15.17 19.06
CA PRO A 149 9.11 16.06 20.07
C PRO A 149 9.01 15.38 21.44
N GLU A 150 9.27 16.13 22.51
CA GLU A 150 9.29 15.61 23.89
C GLU A 150 8.01 14.86 24.28
N SER A 151 6.86 15.32 23.78
CA SER A 151 5.53 14.74 24.02
C SER A 151 5.27 13.39 23.35
N VAL A 152 6.06 13.01 22.33
CA VAL A 152 5.86 11.77 21.57
C VAL A 152 6.60 10.62 22.28
N SER A 153 5.87 9.65 22.84
CA SER A 153 6.49 8.51 23.54
C SER A 153 7.29 7.61 22.58
N ASN A 154 8.23 6.83 23.11
CA ASN A 154 9.02 5.89 22.30
C ASN A 154 8.14 4.88 21.55
N GLU A 155 7.08 4.36 22.18
CA GLU A 155 6.10 3.48 21.53
C GLU A 155 5.46 4.18 20.32
N ARG A 156 5.06 5.44 20.48
CA ARG A 156 4.49 6.23 19.39
C ARG A 156 5.48 6.52 18.27
N VAL A 157 6.78 6.62 18.55
CA VAL A 157 7.81 6.75 17.51
C VAL A 157 7.80 5.54 16.58
N ASP A 158 7.80 4.33 17.13
CA ASP A 158 7.80 3.09 16.34
C ASP A 158 6.49 2.90 15.57
N GLU A 159 5.35 3.20 16.20
CA GLU A 159 4.04 3.13 15.56
C GLU A 159 3.91 4.15 14.41
N ILE A 160 4.39 5.38 14.59
CA ILE A 160 4.37 6.41 13.55
C ILE A 160 5.31 6.07 12.39
N ALA A 161 6.50 5.55 12.67
CA ALA A 161 7.42 5.08 11.63
C ALA A 161 6.78 3.97 10.78
N THR A 162 6.08 3.04 11.42
CA THR A 162 5.36 1.95 10.75
C THR A 162 4.19 2.46 9.92
N LEU A 163 3.37 3.37 10.48
CA LEU A 163 2.31 4.05 9.73
C LEU A 163 2.87 4.74 8.49
N LEU A 164 3.97 5.47 8.63
CA LEU A 164 4.61 6.20 7.54
C LEU A 164 5.06 5.26 6.44
N GLU A 165 5.76 4.16 6.76
CA GLU A 165 6.23 3.17 5.79
C GLU A 165 5.08 2.61 4.93
N TYR A 166 3.96 2.27 5.57
CA TYR A 166 2.81 1.64 4.92
C TYR A 166 1.85 2.62 4.24
N GLU A 167 1.79 3.87 4.72
CA GLU A 167 1.10 4.97 4.04
C GLU A 167 1.90 5.54 2.87
N ASN A 168 3.23 5.36 2.84
CA ASN A 168 4.12 5.95 1.84
C ASN A 168 4.95 4.87 1.10
N PRO A 169 4.29 3.98 0.32
CA PRO A 169 4.99 2.90 -0.39
C PRO A 169 5.97 3.39 -1.46
N GLN A 170 6.01 4.69 -1.78
CA GLN A 170 7.02 5.29 -2.64
C GLN A 170 8.44 5.28 -2.03
N PHE A 171 8.58 5.19 -0.71
CA PHE A 171 9.89 5.10 -0.06
C PHE A 171 10.43 3.67 -0.12
N PHE A 172 10.61 3.16 -1.34
CA PHE A 172 10.95 1.77 -1.65
C PHE A 172 12.30 1.32 -1.06
N PHE A 173 13.16 2.27 -0.71
CA PHE A 173 14.49 2.09 -0.13
C PHE A 173 14.50 2.07 1.40
N HIS A 174 13.35 2.33 2.03
CA HIS A 174 13.19 2.46 3.47
C HIS A 174 12.33 1.34 4.04
N PHE A 175 12.60 0.95 5.28
CA PHE A 175 11.77 0.08 6.09
C PHE A 175 11.72 0.63 7.52
N SER A 176 10.61 0.44 8.23
CA SER A 176 10.42 0.94 9.60
C SER A 176 11.39 0.23 10.54
N TYR A 177 12.52 0.87 10.73
CA TYR A 177 13.43 0.68 11.84
C TYR A 177 13.98 2.07 12.17
N ALA A 178 13.59 2.60 13.33
CA ALA A 178 14.15 3.84 13.85
C ALA A 178 15.39 3.48 14.68
N ALA A 179 16.60 3.82 14.22
CA ALA A 179 17.78 3.67 15.05
C ALA A 179 17.66 4.62 16.26
N HIS A 180 17.49 4.04 17.45
CA HIS A 180 17.32 4.77 18.71
C HIS A 180 18.69 5.17 19.28
N VAL A 181 18.91 6.45 19.60
CA VAL A 181 20.04 6.88 20.44
C VAL A 181 19.52 7.73 21.58
N SER A 182 19.64 7.21 22.80
CA SER A 182 19.30 7.93 24.03
C SER A 182 20.39 8.94 24.36
N GLY A 183 20.01 10.20 24.62
CA GLY A 183 20.81 11.09 25.45
C GLY A 183 21.06 10.46 26.82
N THR A 184 22.24 10.69 27.40
CA THR A 184 22.63 10.11 28.69
C THR A 184 21.59 10.36 29.79
N GLY A 185 21.07 9.29 30.40
CA GLY A 185 20.38 9.33 31.70
C GLY A 185 18.93 8.85 31.69
N ASP A 186 18.16 9.21 30.66
CA ASP A 186 16.74 8.83 30.54
C ASP A 186 16.55 8.01 29.26
N GLN A 187 15.83 6.89 29.33
CA GLN A 187 15.58 5.98 28.21
C GLN A 187 14.66 6.57 27.11
N LYS A 188 14.64 7.89 26.94
CA LYS A 188 13.82 8.65 26.00
C LYS A 188 14.51 8.74 24.63
N VAL A 189 13.70 8.70 23.57
CA VAL A 189 14.15 8.89 22.19
C VAL A 189 14.02 10.37 21.84
N ASP A 190 15.16 11.04 21.65
CA ASP A 190 15.23 12.46 21.31
C ASP A 190 15.26 12.70 19.79
N TYR A 191 15.76 11.72 19.05
CA TYR A 191 15.85 11.74 17.59
C TYR A 191 15.91 10.32 17.03
N VAL A 192 15.60 10.21 15.74
CA VAL A 192 15.70 8.96 14.97
C VAL A 192 16.46 9.19 13.68
N TYR A 193 17.07 8.12 13.18
CA TYR A 193 17.64 8.08 11.82
C TYR A 193 16.83 7.09 10.99
N PRO A 194 16.07 7.55 9.97
CA PRO A 194 15.40 6.65 9.06
C PRO A 194 16.40 5.76 8.34
N VAL A 195 16.25 4.44 8.49
CA VAL A 195 17.19 3.47 7.91
C VAL A 195 16.92 3.26 6.42
N VAL A 196 18.01 3.17 5.68
CA VAL A 196 18.06 2.90 4.25
C VAL A 196 18.56 1.48 4.04
N LEU A 197 17.92 0.73 3.16
CA LEU A 197 18.40 -0.57 2.73
C LEU A 197 19.77 -0.44 2.06
N ASP A 198 20.70 -1.33 2.39
CA ASP A 198 22.08 -1.34 1.85
C ASP A 198 22.10 -1.22 0.32
N GLU A 199 21.20 -1.89 -0.40
CA GLU A 199 21.12 -1.82 -1.87
C GLU A 199 20.88 -0.39 -2.43
N PHE A 200 20.29 0.50 -1.64
CA PHE A 200 19.88 1.85 -2.07
C PHE A 200 20.62 2.97 -1.34
N HIS A 201 21.72 2.65 -0.64
CA HIS A 201 22.50 3.65 0.08
C HIS A 201 23.21 4.62 -0.87
N GLU A 202 23.68 4.14 -2.03
CA GLU A 202 24.29 4.98 -3.07
C GLU A 202 23.21 5.75 -3.85
N GLY A 203 23.37 7.07 -3.97
CA GLY A 203 22.43 7.95 -4.65
C GLY A 203 22.18 7.59 -6.11
N GLY A 204 23.25 7.29 -6.85
CA GLY A 204 23.14 6.86 -8.25
C GLY A 204 22.35 5.56 -8.42
N VAL A 205 22.61 4.56 -7.58
CA VAL A 205 21.91 3.26 -7.62
C VAL A 205 20.43 3.44 -7.28
N ARG A 206 20.12 4.21 -6.24
CA ARG A 206 18.74 4.52 -5.85
C ARG A 206 17.98 5.27 -6.94
N MET A 207 18.61 6.22 -7.62
CA MET A 207 18.00 6.97 -8.72
C MET A 207 17.69 6.07 -9.93
N GLU A 208 18.58 5.13 -10.27
CA GLU A 208 18.31 4.13 -11.31
C GLU A 208 17.14 3.20 -10.93
N ALA A 209 17.09 2.76 -9.67
CA ALA A 209 15.96 1.96 -9.15
C ALA A 209 14.64 2.75 -9.22
N ALA A 210 14.67 4.03 -8.85
CA ALA A 210 13.52 4.92 -8.94
C ALA A 210 13.01 5.06 -10.39
N TYR A 211 13.89 5.23 -11.39
CA TYR A 211 13.49 5.26 -12.81
C TYR A 211 12.78 3.96 -13.22
N GLN A 212 13.36 2.81 -12.87
CA GLN A 212 12.78 1.50 -13.21
C GLN A 212 11.40 1.29 -12.54
N ILE A 213 11.25 1.71 -11.28
CA ILE A 213 9.97 1.67 -10.56
C ILE A 213 8.95 2.56 -11.27
N MET A 214 9.31 3.80 -11.64
CA MET A 214 8.42 4.71 -12.34
C MET A 214 7.88 4.10 -13.64
N GLU A 215 8.77 3.54 -14.47
CA GLU A 215 8.40 2.97 -15.76
C GLU A 215 7.45 1.77 -15.60
N LEU A 216 7.78 0.85 -14.69
CA LEU A 216 6.95 -0.33 -14.43
C LEU A 216 5.57 0.08 -13.90
N VAL A 217 5.54 1.01 -12.94
CA VAL A 217 4.29 1.51 -12.34
C VAL A 217 3.42 2.19 -13.39
N GLU A 218 3.96 3.03 -14.27
CA GLU A 218 3.16 3.68 -15.32
C GLU A 218 2.59 2.70 -16.33
N ASP A 219 3.31 1.62 -16.66
CA ASP A 219 2.77 0.56 -17.51
C ASP A 219 1.57 -0.15 -16.83
N TYR A 220 1.65 -0.46 -15.53
CA TYR A 220 0.52 -1.01 -14.77
C TYR A 220 -0.67 -0.03 -14.70
N LEU A 221 -0.39 1.26 -14.44
CA LEU A 221 -1.41 2.30 -14.36
C LEU A 221 -2.09 2.52 -15.72
N ALA A 222 -1.36 2.44 -16.83
CA ALA A 222 -1.93 2.58 -18.17
C ALA A 222 -2.97 1.50 -18.47
N GLU A 223 -2.70 0.25 -18.09
CA GLU A 223 -3.66 -0.85 -18.23
C GLU A 223 -4.85 -0.68 -17.29
N ALA A 224 -4.61 -0.35 -16.02
CA ALA A 224 -5.67 -0.18 -15.03
C ALA A 224 -6.59 1.01 -15.36
N LYS A 225 -6.07 2.11 -15.94
CA LYS A 225 -6.84 3.29 -16.38
C LYS A 225 -7.91 2.95 -17.44
N ALA A 226 -7.81 1.81 -18.12
CA ALA A 226 -8.87 1.33 -19.01
C ALA A 226 -10.15 0.90 -18.27
N GLY A 227 -10.05 0.59 -16.97
CA GLY A 227 -11.17 0.24 -16.11
C GLY A 227 -12.10 1.43 -15.86
N LYS A 228 -13.40 1.21 -16.08
CA LYS A 228 -14.44 2.26 -16.01
C LYS A 228 -15.10 2.39 -14.65
N SER A 229 -14.91 1.42 -13.78
CA SER A 229 -15.32 1.46 -12.36
C SER A 229 -14.13 1.14 -11.46
N ILE A 230 -14.23 1.48 -10.18
CA ILE A 230 -13.24 1.14 -9.15
C ILE A 230 -13.00 -0.38 -9.17
N LEU A 231 -14.06 -1.18 -9.11
CA LEU A 231 -13.95 -2.64 -9.12
C LEU A 231 -13.27 -3.17 -10.40
N GLU A 232 -13.48 -2.55 -11.56
CA GLU A 232 -12.79 -2.96 -12.80
C GLU A 232 -11.31 -2.60 -12.78
N LYS A 233 -10.95 -1.38 -12.34
CA LYS A 233 -9.56 -0.94 -12.15
C LYS A 233 -8.83 -1.88 -11.18
N GLU A 234 -9.43 -2.12 -10.02
CA GLU A 234 -8.91 -2.98 -8.97
C GLU A 234 -8.72 -4.42 -9.45
N SER A 235 -9.70 -4.97 -10.19
CA SER A 235 -9.59 -6.32 -10.76
C SER A 235 -8.47 -6.45 -11.80
N ILE A 236 -8.18 -5.37 -12.56
CA ILE A 236 -7.03 -5.31 -13.47
C ILE A 236 -5.73 -5.30 -12.65
N VAL A 237 -5.58 -4.37 -11.71
CA VAL A 237 -4.38 -4.25 -10.86
C VAL A 237 -4.09 -5.57 -10.14
N ARG A 238 -5.09 -6.13 -9.45
CA ARG A 238 -4.95 -7.39 -8.73
C ARG A 238 -4.47 -8.53 -9.62
N LYS A 239 -5.10 -8.70 -10.79
CA LYS A 239 -4.70 -9.74 -11.75
C LYS A 239 -3.25 -9.56 -12.18
N GLU A 240 -2.87 -8.33 -12.51
CA GLU A 240 -1.52 -8.02 -12.97
C GLU A 240 -0.47 -8.26 -11.88
N ILE A 241 -0.76 -7.93 -10.62
CA ILE A 241 0.11 -8.26 -9.48
C ILE A 241 0.25 -9.78 -9.31
N ILE A 242 -0.86 -10.53 -9.27
CA ILE A 242 -0.84 -12.00 -9.08
C ILE A 242 -0.14 -12.75 -10.24
N GLU A 243 -0.17 -12.19 -11.46
CA GLU A 243 0.55 -12.75 -12.61
C GLU A 243 2.05 -12.41 -12.63
N TYR A 244 2.44 -11.31 -11.97
CA TYR A 244 3.80 -10.79 -11.99
C TYR A 244 4.62 -11.18 -10.77
N VAL A 245 4.03 -11.04 -9.58
CA VAL A 245 4.70 -11.21 -8.30
C VAL A 245 4.57 -12.66 -7.84
N HIS A 246 5.66 -13.19 -7.30
CA HIS A 246 5.74 -14.50 -6.68
C HIS A 246 5.95 -14.37 -5.18
N TYR A 247 5.19 -15.15 -4.41
CA TYR A 247 5.42 -15.23 -2.98
C TYR A 247 6.75 -15.95 -2.72
N GLN A 248 7.63 -15.29 -1.95
CA GLN A 248 8.96 -15.80 -1.70
C GLN A 248 9.01 -16.61 -0.41
N TYR A 249 9.64 -17.78 -0.51
CA TYR A 249 9.95 -18.70 0.58
C TYR A 249 11.48 -18.78 0.73
N ASP A 250 12.00 -19.13 1.92
CA ASP A 250 13.41 -19.50 2.10
C ASP A 250 13.75 -20.81 1.37
N GLU A 251 15.03 -21.18 1.47
CA GLU A 251 15.61 -22.42 1.00
C GLU A 251 14.95 -23.69 1.58
N ASN A 252 14.29 -23.60 2.74
CA ASN A 252 13.58 -24.71 3.36
C ASN A 252 12.10 -24.79 2.95
N GLY A 253 11.63 -23.85 2.13
CA GLY A 253 10.22 -23.72 1.77
C GLY A 253 9.36 -23.10 2.88
N GLU A 254 9.99 -22.59 3.93
CA GLU A 254 9.37 -21.76 4.95
C GLU A 254 9.35 -20.30 4.49
N THR A 255 8.62 -19.42 5.16
CA THR A 255 8.65 -18.01 4.75
C THR A 255 9.89 -17.36 5.36
N ASN A 256 10.80 -16.87 4.53
CA ASN A 256 12.03 -16.22 4.99
C ASN A 256 11.77 -14.79 5.47
N TRP A 257 11.10 -14.60 6.60
CA TRP A 257 10.78 -13.24 7.07
C TRP A 257 12.03 -12.37 7.32
N GLU A 258 13.17 -13.02 7.55
CA GLU A 258 14.43 -12.43 7.97
C GLU A 258 15.36 -12.01 6.82
N ASN A 259 15.22 -12.56 5.61
CA ASN A 259 16.11 -12.23 4.48
C ASN A 259 15.32 -11.74 3.25
N LEU A 260 14.21 -11.05 3.45
CA LEU A 260 13.38 -10.56 2.35
C LEU A 260 13.22 -9.05 2.42
N TYR A 261 13.52 -8.37 1.33
CA TYR A 261 13.13 -6.99 1.14
C TYR A 261 11.61 -6.92 1.20
N GLN A 262 11.06 -6.37 2.29
CA GLN A 262 9.62 -6.28 2.54
C GLN A 262 9.03 -4.95 2.02
N THR A 263 9.66 -4.33 1.03
CA THR A 263 9.30 -3.01 0.49
C THR A 263 8.53 -3.11 -0.83
N SER A 264 8.11 -1.98 -1.38
CA SER A 264 7.53 -1.95 -2.73
C SER A 264 8.54 -2.33 -3.82
N ALA A 265 9.84 -2.09 -3.61
CA ALA A 265 10.89 -2.44 -4.58
C ALA A 265 10.94 -3.94 -4.84
N SER A 266 10.82 -4.79 -3.81
CA SER A 266 10.87 -6.24 -3.99
C SER A 266 9.74 -6.77 -4.87
N ALA A 267 8.53 -6.24 -4.68
CA ALA A 267 7.39 -6.54 -5.52
C ALA A 267 7.59 -6.01 -6.95
N ILE A 268 7.99 -4.74 -7.11
CA ILE A 268 7.99 -4.05 -8.41
C ILE A 268 9.22 -4.42 -9.25
N LEU A 269 10.44 -4.31 -8.71
CA LEU A 269 11.69 -4.51 -9.44
C LEU A 269 12.06 -5.98 -9.62
N TYR A 270 11.77 -6.80 -8.62
CA TYR A 270 12.20 -8.20 -8.57
C TYR A 270 11.06 -9.19 -8.84
N GLY A 271 9.80 -8.78 -8.64
CA GLY A 271 8.65 -9.67 -8.83
C GLY A 271 8.61 -10.81 -7.82
N ALA A 272 9.27 -10.66 -6.67
CA ALA A 272 9.33 -11.66 -5.61
C ALA A 272 9.32 -10.95 -4.25
N THR A 273 8.37 -11.30 -3.38
CA THR A 273 8.20 -10.66 -2.06
C THR A 273 7.33 -11.51 -1.12
N VAL A 274 7.20 -11.07 0.13
CA VAL A 274 6.14 -11.47 1.07
C VAL A 274 5.01 -10.44 1.14
N CYS A 275 4.07 -10.64 2.07
CA CYS A 275 2.83 -9.88 2.22
C CYS A 275 3.01 -8.36 2.21
N ALA A 276 4.06 -7.83 2.85
CA ALA A 276 4.35 -6.40 2.89
C ALA A 276 4.55 -5.79 1.48
N GLY A 277 5.32 -6.43 0.60
CA GLY A 277 5.55 -5.92 -0.75
C GLY A 277 4.30 -5.99 -1.65
N TYR A 278 3.49 -7.07 -1.53
CA TYR A 278 2.18 -7.14 -2.19
C TYR A 278 1.29 -5.98 -1.76
N THR A 279 1.22 -5.76 -0.44
CA THR A 279 0.41 -4.73 0.21
C THR A 279 0.81 -3.33 -0.26
N LYS A 280 2.12 -3.04 -0.28
CA LYS A 280 2.67 -1.75 -0.70
C LYS A 280 2.48 -1.50 -2.20
N MET A 281 2.72 -2.50 -3.05
CA MET A 281 2.51 -2.38 -4.50
C MET A 281 1.03 -2.12 -4.83
N PHE A 282 0.10 -2.81 -4.18
CA PHE A 282 -1.33 -2.59 -4.41
C PHE A 282 -1.78 -1.20 -3.95
N ALA A 283 -1.42 -0.79 -2.73
CA ALA A 283 -1.72 0.56 -2.23
C ALA A 283 -1.18 1.64 -3.17
N MET A 284 0.08 1.50 -3.60
CA MET A 284 0.74 2.41 -4.54
C MET A 284 -0.07 2.56 -5.85
N LEU A 285 -0.45 1.45 -6.48
CA LEU A 285 -1.19 1.48 -7.75
C LEU A 285 -2.62 2.04 -7.59
N MET A 286 -3.33 1.66 -6.53
CA MET A 286 -4.71 2.10 -6.33
C MET A 286 -4.82 3.58 -5.91
N ASN A 287 -3.90 4.05 -5.05
CA ASN A 287 -3.84 5.47 -4.67
C ASN A 287 -3.51 6.35 -5.89
N ALA A 288 -2.59 5.93 -6.76
CA ALA A 288 -2.31 6.64 -8.01
C ALA A 288 -3.50 6.68 -8.99
N LEU A 289 -4.42 5.72 -8.89
CA LEU A 289 -5.70 5.70 -9.63
C LEU A 289 -6.81 6.52 -8.95
N GLN A 290 -6.47 7.24 -7.88
CA GLN A 290 -7.37 8.03 -7.04
C GLN A 290 -8.46 7.16 -6.38
N VAL A 291 -8.10 5.94 -6.00
CA VAL A 291 -8.95 5.04 -5.23
C VAL A 291 -8.34 4.89 -3.84
N PRO A 292 -8.93 5.51 -2.79
CA PRO A 292 -8.35 5.49 -1.46
C PRO A 292 -8.13 4.07 -0.97
N THR A 293 -6.87 3.73 -0.73
CA THR A 293 -6.42 2.40 -0.29
C THR A 293 -5.40 2.58 0.82
N ILE A 294 -5.65 1.92 1.94
CA ILE A 294 -4.77 1.92 3.10
C ILE A 294 -4.16 0.53 3.27
N SER A 295 -3.02 0.48 3.91
CA SER A 295 -2.35 -0.75 4.30
C SER A 295 -2.58 -0.98 5.80
N VAL A 296 -2.76 -2.23 6.18
CA VAL A 296 -2.96 -2.65 7.56
C VAL A 296 -1.98 -3.78 7.87
N THR A 297 -1.40 -3.74 9.06
CA THR A 297 -0.51 -4.79 9.58
C THR A 297 -1.15 -5.48 10.78
N SER A 298 -0.79 -6.75 10.94
CA SER A 298 -0.84 -7.51 12.17
C SER A 298 0.58 -7.90 12.56
N LEU A 299 0.74 -8.59 13.69
CA LEU A 299 2.04 -9.13 14.12
C LEU A 299 2.74 -9.98 13.03
N ALA A 300 1.99 -10.67 12.18
CA ALA A 300 2.54 -11.66 11.25
C ALA A 300 2.15 -11.43 9.79
N HIS A 301 1.39 -10.38 9.48
CA HIS A 301 0.84 -10.21 8.14
C HIS A 301 0.55 -8.75 7.79
N ALA A 302 0.47 -8.47 6.49
CA ALA A 302 0.08 -7.19 5.94
C ALA A 302 -0.94 -7.39 4.81
N TRP A 303 -1.97 -6.55 4.78
CA TRP A 303 -2.99 -6.54 3.72
C TRP A 303 -3.50 -5.12 3.49
N ASN A 304 -4.42 -4.94 2.55
CA ASN A 304 -5.00 -3.65 2.24
C ASN A 304 -6.47 -3.54 2.62
N GLU A 305 -6.91 -2.32 2.83
CA GLU A 305 -8.33 -1.96 2.81
C GLU A 305 -8.58 -0.89 1.76
N ILE A 306 -9.63 -1.07 0.97
CA ILE A 306 -9.97 -0.20 -0.16
C ILE A 306 -11.34 0.46 0.03
N GLN A 307 -11.43 1.75 -0.25
CA GLN A 307 -12.69 2.49 -0.13
C GLN A 307 -13.53 2.39 -1.41
N MET A 308 -14.72 1.81 -1.28
CA MET A 308 -15.73 1.75 -2.34
C MET A 308 -17.11 2.10 -1.80
N ASP A 309 -17.85 2.94 -2.52
CA ASP A 309 -19.22 3.34 -2.17
C ASP A 309 -19.35 3.82 -0.70
N GLY A 310 -18.32 4.51 -0.19
CA GLY A 310 -18.26 5.06 1.17
C GLY A 310 -17.96 4.03 2.28
N LYS A 311 -17.49 2.83 1.94
CA LYS A 311 -17.13 1.77 2.89
C LYS A 311 -15.75 1.20 2.57
N TRP A 312 -15.07 0.69 3.58
CA TRP A 312 -13.77 0.05 3.45
C TRP A 312 -13.90 -1.46 3.39
N TYR A 313 -13.28 -2.09 2.40
CA TYR A 313 -13.32 -3.53 2.17
C TYR A 313 -11.91 -4.10 2.27
N ASN A 314 -11.77 -5.28 2.86
CA ASN A 314 -10.47 -5.94 2.95
C ASN A 314 -10.09 -6.57 1.61
N VAL A 315 -8.82 -6.39 1.26
CA VAL A 315 -8.17 -6.95 0.08
C VAL A 315 -6.83 -7.53 0.50
N ASP A 316 -6.70 -8.85 0.47
CA ASP A 316 -5.42 -9.53 0.66
C ASP A 316 -5.02 -10.25 -0.61
N ILE A 317 -4.15 -9.60 -1.40
CA ILE A 317 -3.62 -10.16 -2.65
C ILE A 317 -2.68 -11.34 -2.37
N THR A 318 -1.98 -11.33 -1.24
CA THR A 318 -1.01 -12.36 -0.88
C THR A 318 -1.70 -13.71 -0.73
N TRP A 319 -2.80 -13.75 0.03
CA TRP A 319 -3.52 -15.00 0.26
C TRP A 319 -4.37 -15.40 -0.95
N ASP A 320 -4.86 -14.42 -1.70
CA ASP A 320 -5.50 -14.65 -2.99
C ASP A 320 -4.53 -15.27 -4.04
N ASP A 321 -3.22 -15.01 -3.95
CA ASP A 321 -2.19 -15.63 -4.78
C ASP A 321 -1.88 -17.08 -4.37
N LYS A 322 -1.86 -17.37 -3.06
CA LYS A 322 -1.61 -18.72 -2.49
C LYS A 322 -2.66 -19.76 -2.92
N ASP A 323 -3.88 -19.34 -3.25
CA ASP A 323 -4.98 -20.22 -3.66
C ASP A 323 -4.85 -20.82 -5.09
N LYS A 324 -3.71 -20.64 -5.77
CA LYS A 324 -3.42 -21.24 -7.10
C LYS A 324 -3.45 -22.78 -7.14
N ASN A 325 -3.52 -23.47 -5.98
CA ASN A 325 -3.30 -24.93 -5.87
C ASN A 325 -4.52 -25.76 -5.42
N THR A 326 -5.76 -25.32 -5.69
CA THR A 326 -6.94 -26.18 -5.51
C THR A 326 -7.75 -26.28 -6.81
N ASP A 327 -7.95 -27.51 -7.27
CA ASP A 327 -8.73 -27.85 -8.47
C ASP A 327 -10.14 -27.23 -8.43
N LEU A 328 -10.51 -26.60 -9.53
CA LEU A 328 -11.62 -25.65 -9.66
C LEU A 328 -12.85 -26.24 -10.36
N ASP A 329 -14.02 -26.17 -9.72
CA ASP A 329 -15.34 -26.24 -10.40
C ASP A 329 -15.74 -24.85 -10.92
N ALA A 330 -16.05 -24.77 -12.22
CA ALA A 330 -16.19 -23.56 -13.00
C ALA A 330 -17.57 -22.87 -12.92
N THR A 331 -18.44 -23.25 -11.99
CA THR A 331 -19.83 -22.75 -11.98
C THR A 331 -20.06 -21.47 -11.17
N LEU A 332 -19.05 -20.96 -10.46
CA LEU A 332 -19.11 -19.69 -9.76
C LEU A 332 -17.79 -18.92 -9.92
N VAL A 333 -17.88 -17.68 -10.41
CA VAL A 333 -16.78 -16.67 -10.40
C VAL A 333 -16.30 -16.33 -8.97
N SER A 334 -16.71 -17.09 -7.95
CA SER A 334 -16.74 -16.62 -6.56
C SER A 334 -16.00 -17.45 -5.50
N GLN A 335 -15.28 -18.55 -5.76
CA GLN A 335 -14.77 -19.35 -4.61
C GLN A 335 -13.32 -19.87 -4.58
N SER A 336 -12.47 -19.68 -5.59
CA SER A 336 -11.01 -19.91 -5.36
C SER A 336 -10.07 -18.80 -5.83
N ARG A 337 -10.52 -17.84 -6.65
CA ARG A 337 -9.68 -16.71 -7.08
C ARG A 337 -10.08 -15.35 -6.50
N ASN A 338 -10.92 -15.28 -5.47
CA ASN A 338 -11.44 -14.03 -4.88
C ASN A 338 -11.77 -14.23 -3.38
N ARG A 339 -11.04 -15.09 -2.68
CA ARG A 339 -11.37 -15.47 -1.29
C ARG A 339 -11.03 -14.33 -0.32
N TYR A 340 -10.12 -13.45 -0.66
CA TYR A 340 -9.77 -12.30 0.16
C TYR A 340 -9.91 -10.98 -0.61
N PHE A 341 -10.69 -10.99 -1.70
CA PHE A 341 -10.94 -9.81 -2.52
C PHE A 341 -12.26 -9.13 -2.14
N ASN A 342 -12.16 -7.90 -1.62
CA ASN A 342 -13.30 -7.04 -1.29
C ASN A 342 -14.30 -7.61 -0.29
N ILE A 343 -13.76 -8.21 0.78
CA ILE A 343 -14.56 -8.88 1.81
C ILE A 343 -14.76 -8.01 3.05
N SER A 344 -15.86 -8.26 3.74
CA SER A 344 -16.15 -7.65 5.03
C SER A 344 -15.23 -8.15 6.13
N ASP A 345 -15.11 -7.39 7.21
CA ASP A 345 -14.31 -7.77 8.39
C ASP A 345 -14.84 -9.06 9.01
N ASN A 346 -16.15 -9.26 8.95
CA ASN A 346 -16.78 -10.49 9.41
C ASN A 346 -16.38 -11.69 8.55
N THR A 347 -16.40 -11.54 7.21
CA THR A 347 -15.96 -12.61 6.31
C THR A 347 -14.46 -12.87 6.46
N LEU A 348 -13.64 -11.83 6.60
CA LEU A 348 -12.20 -11.99 6.79
C LEU A 348 -11.90 -12.80 8.04
N ARG A 349 -12.49 -12.41 9.18
CA ARG A 349 -12.38 -13.17 10.45
C ARG A 349 -12.84 -14.62 10.33
N GLN A 350 -13.91 -14.89 9.58
CA GLN A 350 -14.40 -16.27 9.37
C GLN A 350 -13.48 -17.10 8.47
N ARG A 351 -12.80 -16.47 7.51
CA ARG A 351 -11.91 -17.14 6.55
C ARG A 351 -10.48 -17.26 7.05
N ASP A 352 -10.13 -16.55 8.11
CA ASP A 352 -8.84 -16.62 8.78
C ASP A 352 -8.62 -17.96 9.52
N ASP A 353 -9.43 -19.01 9.28
CA ASP A 353 -9.50 -20.30 10.01
C ASP A 353 -8.16 -21.08 10.11
N PHE A 354 -7.14 -20.71 9.34
CA PHE A 354 -5.75 -21.15 9.56
C PHE A 354 -5.25 -20.77 10.98
N SER A 355 -5.74 -19.65 11.51
CA SER A 355 -5.43 -19.08 12.83
C SER A 355 -5.98 -19.85 14.03
N TYR A 356 -7.09 -20.58 13.88
CA TYR A 356 -7.70 -21.30 15.02
C TYR A 356 -6.80 -22.44 15.51
N ARG A 357 -5.98 -23.01 14.63
CA ARG A 357 -5.06 -24.11 14.96
C ARG A 357 -3.76 -23.65 15.61
N THR A 358 -3.39 -22.38 15.46
CA THR A 358 -2.12 -21.81 15.97
C THR A 358 -2.33 -20.75 17.06
N GLY A 359 -3.57 -20.30 17.30
CA GLY A 359 -3.90 -19.27 18.29
C GLY A 359 -3.59 -17.84 17.83
N TYR A 360 -3.17 -17.64 16.58
CA TYR A 360 -2.78 -16.35 16.02
C TYR A 360 -3.67 -15.96 14.83
N TYR A 361 -4.58 -15.01 15.03
CA TYR A 361 -5.37 -14.38 13.97
C TYR A 361 -4.45 -13.53 13.08
N MET A 362 -4.22 -13.96 11.83
CA MET A 362 -3.32 -13.28 10.88
C MET A 362 -3.89 -11.94 10.44
N HIS A 363 -5.20 -11.76 10.50
CA HIS A 363 -5.91 -10.54 10.11
C HIS A 363 -6.49 -9.77 11.32
N THR A 364 -5.77 -9.75 12.44
CA THR A 364 -6.06 -8.83 13.56
C THR A 364 -5.18 -7.60 13.43
N PRO A 365 -5.75 -6.42 13.10
CA PRO A 365 -4.98 -5.19 13.01
C PRO A 365 -4.24 -4.88 14.31
N GLU A 366 -3.06 -4.30 14.19
CA GLU A 366 -2.38 -3.69 15.33
C GLU A 366 -3.21 -2.54 15.94
N ASN A 367 -3.06 -2.34 17.24
CA ASN A 367 -3.95 -1.47 18.02
C ASN A 367 -3.81 0.03 17.70
N PHE A 368 -2.73 0.44 17.04
CA PHE A 368 -2.45 1.84 16.70
C PHE A 368 -3.13 2.29 15.40
N TYR A 369 -3.78 1.39 14.66
CA TYR A 369 -4.62 1.79 13.54
C TYR A 369 -5.98 2.32 14.01
N THR A 370 -6.34 3.52 13.58
CA THR A 370 -7.64 4.10 13.92
C THR A 370 -8.80 3.30 13.33
N ILE A 371 -9.92 3.30 14.06
CA ILE A 371 -11.17 2.67 13.63
C ILE A 371 -11.70 3.35 12.38
N ARG A 372 -11.64 2.64 11.25
CA ARG A 372 -12.38 2.98 10.03
C ARG A 372 -13.82 2.48 10.10
N PRO A 373 -14.75 3.03 9.28
CA PRO A 373 -16.09 2.49 9.17
C PRO A 373 -16.08 1.00 8.82
N ALA A 374 -16.51 0.17 9.77
CA ALA A 374 -16.56 -1.28 9.59
C ALA A 374 -17.49 -1.65 8.43
N CYS A 375 -17.07 -2.64 7.63
CA CYS A 375 -17.91 -3.18 6.58
C CYS A 375 -18.50 -4.51 7.02
N LEU A 376 -19.84 -4.58 7.05
CA LEU A 376 -20.57 -5.73 7.58
C LEU A 376 -20.84 -6.83 6.55
N LYS A 377 -20.66 -6.55 5.26
CA LYS A 377 -20.96 -7.49 4.16
C LYS A 377 -19.99 -7.28 3.01
N ASP A 378 -19.57 -8.36 2.38
CA ASP A 378 -18.69 -8.35 1.21
C ASP A 378 -19.23 -7.43 0.12
N TYR A 379 -18.33 -6.88 -0.70
CA TYR A 379 -18.72 -6.00 -1.78
C TYR A 379 -19.63 -6.74 -2.75
N ALA A 380 -20.69 -6.06 -3.17
CA ALA A 380 -21.60 -6.55 -4.19
C ALA A 380 -22.01 -5.39 -5.08
N VAL A 381 -22.12 -5.66 -6.39
CA VAL A 381 -22.54 -4.65 -7.38
C VAL A 381 -23.83 -3.96 -6.91
N PRO A 382 -23.90 -2.61 -6.90
CA PRO A 382 -25.01 -1.89 -6.29
C PRO A 382 -26.37 -2.22 -6.90
N LYS A 383 -27.30 -2.70 -6.09
CA LYS A 383 -28.69 -2.95 -6.51
C LYS A 383 -29.42 -1.64 -6.90
N PRO A 384 -30.40 -1.68 -7.82
CA PRO A 384 -31.26 -0.52 -8.06
C PRO A 384 -31.92 0.00 -6.77
N VAL A 385 -31.73 1.29 -6.47
CA VAL A 385 -32.30 1.99 -5.31
C VAL A 385 -33.76 2.33 -5.58
N THR A 386 -34.07 2.80 -6.79
CA THR A 386 -35.45 3.06 -7.21
C THR A 386 -35.85 2.21 -8.40
N CYS A 387 -37.13 1.85 -8.44
CA CYS A 387 -37.77 1.24 -9.59
C CYS A 387 -39.22 1.71 -9.64
N LYS A 388 -39.63 2.39 -10.70
CA LYS A 388 -41.01 2.85 -10.90
C LYS A 388 -41.50 2.33 -12.25
N LEU A 389 -42.76 1.91 -12.26
CA LEU A 389 -43.45 1.43 -13.46
C LEU A 389 -44.63 2.34 -13.72
N LYS A 390 -44.77 2.83 -14.95
CA LYS A 390 -45.91 3.67 -15.37
C LYS A 390 -46.48 3.14 -16.68
N LYS A 391 -47.81 2.97 -16.75
CA LYS A 391 -48.48 2.74 -18.03
C LYS A 391 -48.40 4.02 -18.87
N THR A 392 -47.95 3.91 -20.12
CA THR A 392 -47.80 5.06 -21.03
C THR A 392 -48.66 4.96 -22.29
N GLY A 393 -49.43 3.90 -22.43
CA GLY A 393 -50.35 3.67 -23.53
C GLY A 393 -50.86 2.23 -23.51
N SER A 394 -51.77 1.89 -24.42
CA SER A 394 -52.26 0.52 -24.56
C SER A 394 -51.11 -0.44 -24.88
N GLY A 395 -50.86 -1.42 -24.00
CA GLY A 395 -49.79 -2.40 -24.22
C GLY A 395 -48.36 -1.83 -24.11
N LYS A 396 -48.19 -0.71 -23.40
CA LYS A 396 -46.89 -0.06 -23.16
C LYS A 396 -46.69 0.24 -21.67
N MET A 397 -45.50 -0.06 -21.16
CA MET A 397 -45.04 0.42 -19.85
C MET A 397 -43.73 1.19 -19.99
N LYS A 398 -43.57 2.23 -19.19
CA LYS A 398 -42.30 2.90 -18.93
C LYS A 398 -41.74 2.40 -17.61
N ILE A 399 -40.47 2.04 -17.63
CA ILE A 399 -39.66 1.63 -16.50
C ILE A 399 -38.67 2.75 -16.24
N THR A 400 -38.67 3.29 -15.04
CA THR A 400 -37.62 4.22 -14.60
C THR A 400 -36.94 3.67 -13.35
N ALA A 401 -35.62 3.67 -13.32
CA ALA A 401 -34.85 3.19 -12.18
C ALA A 401 -33.62 4.07 -11.98
N SER A 402 -33.07 4.02 -10.78
CA SER A 402 -31.75 4.57 -10.45
C SER A 402 -31.04 3.58 -9.54
N ALA A 403 -29.72 3.56 -9.62
CA ALA A 403 -28.86 2.85 -8.68
C ALA A 403 -27.97 3.87 -7.96
N GLY A 404 -27.55 3.54 -6.74
CA GLY A 404 -26.42 4.21 -6.12
C GLY A 404 -25.12 3.55 -6.57
N GLY A 405 -23.99 4.20 -6.33
CA GLY A 405 -22.67 3.67 -6.68
C GLY A 405 -22.42 3.54 -8.18
N GLN A 406 -21.30 2.91 -8.53
CA GLN A 406 -20.87 2.76 -9.92
C GLN A 406 -21.54 1.57 -10.62
N ILE A 407 -22.16 1.83 -11.76
CA ILE A 407 -22.80 0.81 -12.60
C ILE A 407 -22.52 1.09 -14.08
N GLN A 408 -22.70 0.09 -14.94
CA GLN A 408 -22.61 0.26 -16.41
C GLN A 408 -23.90 -0.12 -17.13
N GLY A 409 -24.83 -0.78 -16.45
CA GLY A 409 -26.17 -0.93 -16.97
C GLY A 409 -27.13 -1.71 -16.10
N TYR A 410 -28.29 -2.00 -16.67
CA TYR A 410 -29.38 -2.71 -16.07
C TYR A 410 -29.74 -3.95 -16.87
N GLN A 411 -30.08 -5.02 -16.15
CA GLN A 411 -30.81 -6.15 -16.69
C GLN A 411 -32.24 -6.11 -16.15
N ILE A 412 -33.19 -6.11 -17.06
CA ILE A 412 -34.63 -5.98 -16.78
C ILE A 412 -35.28 -7.30 -17.13
N PHE A 413 -35.84 -7.96 -16.12
CA PHE A 413 -36.65 -9.15 -16.29
C PHE A 413 -38.12 -8.79 -16.14
N TYR A 414 -38.97 -9.23 -17.07
CA TYR A 414 -40.40 -9.05 -16.95
C TYR A 414 -41.20 -10.28 -17.38
N LYS A 415 -42.38 -10.44 -16.78
CA LYS A 415 -43.28 -11.58 -16.97
C LYS A 415 -44.71 -11.10 -17.26
N VAL A 416 -45.33 -11.68 -18.28
CA VAL A 416 -46.75 -11.44 -18.67
C VAL A 416 -47.46 -12.79 -18.76
N GLY A 417 -48.32 -13.09 -17.77
CA GLY A 417 -48.85 -14.44 -17.62
C GLY A 417 -47.73 -15.43 -17.32
N THR A 418 -47.58 -16.48 -18.14
CA THR A 418 -46.46 -17.44 -18.05
C THR A 418 -45.21 -17.01 -18.82
N LYS A 419 -45.35 -16.11 -19.81
CA LYS A 419 -44.26 -15.69 -20.69
C LYS A 419 -43.29 -14.76 -19.97
N THR A 420 -42.00 -15.01 -20.08
CA THR A 420 -40.91 -14.21 -19.50
C THR A 420 -40.05 -13.61 -20.60
N LYS A 421 -39.41 -12.48 -20.30
CA LYS A 421 -38.42 -11.87 -21.18
C LYS A 421 -37.40 -11.08 -20.36
N THR A 422 -36.16 -11.11 -20.81
CA THR A 422 -35.06 -10.33 -20.25
C THR A 422 -34.53 -9.39 -21.32
N ILE A 423 -34.24 -8.15 -20.93
CA ILE A 423 -33.62 -7.15 -21.80
C ILE A 423 -32.55 -6.40 -21.03
N GLU A 424 -31.54 -5.94 -21.73
CA GLU A 424 -30.44 -5.16 -21.15
C GLU A 424 -30.47 -3.73 -21.65
N ALA A 425 -30.03 -2.82 -20.80
CA ALA A 425 -29.88 -1.40 -21.12
C ALA A 425 -28.57 -0.90 -20.50
N ALA A 426 -27.62 -0.50 -21.35
CA ALA A 426 -26.42 0.20 -20.89
C ALA A 426 -26.84 1.58 -20.36
N SER A 427 -26.42 1.89 -19.14
CA SER A 427 -26.61 3.20 -18.49
C SER A 427 -25.75 3.23 -17.24
N THR A 428 -24.99 4.31 -17.07
CA THR A 428 -24.16 4.57 -15.88
C THR A 428 -24.91 5.32 -14.78
N GLY A 429 -26.17 5.69 -15.01
CA GLY A 429 -26.98 6.47 -14.09
C GLY A 429 -28.45 6.05 -14.14
N ALA A 430 -29.36 7.02 -14.22
CA ALA A 430 -30.78 6.72 -14.29
C ALA A 430 -31.15 5.92 -15.56
N LEU A 431 -32.04 4.95 -15.39
CA LEU A 431 -32.70 4.24 -16.47
C LEU A 431 -34.06 4.89 -16.76
N SER A 432 -34.36 5.11 -18.04
CA SER A 432 -35.71 5.39 -18.53
C SER A 432 -35.96 4.61 -19.81
N ARG A 433 -36.75 3.54 -19.73
CA ARG A 433 -37.01 2.65 -20.87
C ARG A 433 -38.49 2.34 -21.03
N THR A 434 -38.99 2.46 -22.27
CA THR A 434 -40.35 2.05 -22.62
C THR A 434 -40.33 0.66 -23.24
N VAL A 435 -41.13 -0.25 -22.70
CA VAL A 435 -41.38 -1.59 -23.24
C VAL A 435 -42.77 -1.60 -23.86
N GLY A 436 -42.85 -1.88 -25.15
CA GLY A 436 -44.09 -1.96 -25.92
C GLY A 436 -44.43 -3.39 -26.35
N LYS A 437 -45.47 -3.51 -27.21
CA LYS A 437 -45.99 -4.79 -27.74
C LYS A 437 -46.42 -5.77 -26.64
N LEU A 438 -46.90 -5.24 -25.50
CA LEU A 438 -47.43 -6.04 -24.40
C LEU A 438 -48.92 -6.29 -24.59
N LYS A 439 -49.42 -7.45 -24.14
CA LYS A 439 -50.85 -7.79 -24.25
C LYS A 439 -51.69 -6.84 -23.39
N LYS A 440 -52.57 -6.07 -24.03
CA LYS A 440 -53.48 -5.12 -23.39
C LYS A 440 -54.29 -5.78 -22.27
N GLY A 441 -54.45 -5.06 -21.15
CA GLY A 441 -55.24 -5.45 -19.99
C GLY A 441 -54.55 -6.45 -19.05
N LYS A 442 -53.33 -6.90 -19.37
CA LYS A 442 -52.60 -7.86 -18.54
C LYS A 442 -51.68 -7.17 -17.54
N THR A 443 -51.49 -7.82 -16.38
CA THR A 443 -50.52 -7.41 -15.38
C THR A 443 -49.13 -7.91 -15.78
N VAL A 444 -48.17 -7.00 -15.79
CA VAL A 444 -46.76 -7.26 -16.02
C VAL A 444 -46.04 -7.25 -14.68
N LYS A 445 -45.31 -8.32 -14.34
CA LYS A 445 -44.39 -8.34 -13.19
C LYS A 445 -42.98 -8.00 -13.69
N VAL A 446 -42.29 -7.08 -13.05
CA VAL A 446 -40.95 -6.60 -13.46
C VAL A 446 -40.01 -6.66 -12.26
N ARG A 447 -38.77 -7.10 -12.47
CA ARG A 447 -37.66 -6.93 -11.53
C ARG A 447 -36.40 -6.53 -12.30
N LEU A 448 -35.48 -5.85 -11.63
CA LEU A 448 -34.25 -5.35 -12.24
C LEU A 448 -33.04 -5.80 -11.42
N ARG A 449 -31.88 -5.80 -12.05
CA ARG A 449 -30.58 -5.80 -11.41
C ARG A 449 -29.64 -4.91 -12.22
N THR A 450 -28.57 -4.44 -11.61
CA THR A 450 -27.51 -3.70 -12.32
C THR A 450 -26.40 -4.67 -12.72
N TYR A 451 -25.48 -4.18 -13.55
CA TYR A 451 -24.23 -4.87 -13.81
C TYR A 451 -23.06 -3.90 -13.97
N LEU A 452 -21.87 -4.44 -13.69
CA LEU A 452 -20.58 -3.97 -14.15
C LEU A 452 -20.02 -4.99 -15.16
N VAL A 453 -19.10 -4.54 -15.99
CA VAL A 453 -18.28 -5.35 -16.88
C VAL A 453 -16.88 -5.30 -16.30
N ILE A 454 -16.29 -6.47 -16.07
CA ILE A 454 -14.95 -6.63 -15.54
C ILE A 454 -14.25 -7.60 -16.48
N GLN A 455 -13.19 -7.14 -17.14
CA GLN A 455 -12.41 -7.97 -18.08
C GLN A 455 -13.31 -8.67 -19.12
N GLY A 456 -14.31 -7.96 -19.63
CA GLY A 456 -15.27 -8.46 -20.62
C GLY A 456 -16.43 -9.30 -20.07
N GLN A 457 -16.43 -9.65 -18.78
CA GLN A 457 -17.50 -10.42 -18.14
C GLN A 457 -18.45 -9.53 -17.33
N LYS A 458 -19.76 -9.78 -17.44
CA LYS A 458 -20.76 -9.04 -16.67
C LYS A 458 -20.91 -9.62 -15.26
N VAL A 459 -20.63 -8.81 -14.25
CA VAL A 459 -20.92 -9.09 -12.84
C VAL A 459 -22.19 -8.35 -12.46
N TYR A 460 -23.17 -9.07 -11.93
CA TYR A 460 -24.52 -8.55 -11.69
C TYR A 460 -24.82 -8.35 -10.22
N SER A 461 -25.61 -7.33 -9.89
CA SER A 461 -26.22 -7.23 -8.57
C SER A 461 -27.25 -8.35 -8.35
N VAL A 462 -27.63 -8.56 -7.09
CA VAL A 462 -28.84 -9.32 -6.79
C VAL A 462 -30.09 -8.67 -7.40
N TRP A 463 -31.11 -9.48 -7.68
CA TRP A 463 -32.38 -8.99 -8.21
C TRP A 463 -33.15 -8.10 -7.22
N THR A 464 -33.89 -7.12 -7.73
CA THR A 464 -34.96 -6.45 -6.98
C THR A 464 -36.13 -7.38 -6.75
N SER A 465 -36.93 -7.06 -5.73
CA SER A 465 -38.28 -7.61 -5.59
C SER A 465 -39.12 -7.24 -6.82
N TYR A 466 -40.15 -8.03 -7.10
CA TYR A 466 -41.05 -7.76 -8.21
C TYR A 466 -41.92 -6.52 -7.96
N LYS A 467 -42.01 -5.65 -8.96
CA LYS A 467 -43.05 -4.62 -9.09
C LYS A 467 -44.05 -5.03 -10.16
N LYS A 468 -45.27 -4.47 -10.10
CA LYS A 468 -46.36 -4.83 -11.00
C LYS A 468 -46.97 -3.59 -11.64
N VAL A 469 -47.38 -3.70 -12.90
CA VAL A 469 -48.15 -2.67 -13.60
C VAL A 469 -49.13 -3.33 -14.56
N LYS A 470 -50.34 -2.78 -14.67
CA LYS A 470 -51.35 -3.21 -15.65
C LYS A 470 -51.20 -2.34 -16.90
N VAL A 471 -51.02 -2.94 -18.09
CA VAL A 471 -50.75 -2.23 -19.36
C VAL A 471 -51.92 -2.22 -20.32
#